data_AF-A0A0R0MHX2-F1
#
_entry.id   AF-A0A0R0MHX2-F1
#
_cell.length_a   1.000
_cell.length_b   1.000
_cell.length_c   1.000
_cell.angle_alpha   90.00
_cell.angle_beta   90.00
_cell.angle_gamma   90.00
#
_symmetry.space_group_name_H-M   'P 1'
#
loop_
_entity.id
_entity.type
_entity.pdbx_description
1 polymer ?
#
loop_
_entity_poly.entity_id
_entity_poly.type
_entity_poly.pdbx_seq_one_letter_code
_entity_poly.pdbx_strand_id
1 'polypeptide(L)'
;MQLKPQDFLVALKLVALGAQRWTYARLAHELGLSASEAHACVRRGLQAGLLLPNRELPPQPAQAGAAAALAAHEPMGIYRVTRKRARRAAVADGDAVADNAVRPHAHNLAEFALHGAKYAFPGVRLPLAVGVPTSHSAPAFAGVFAPGSTDFVWPHPNGSVRGVGVEPLHPSVPFAAMQDARLYEMLALFDALRVGKARERGMALERLQALIDPDALLPNKEEARG
;
A
#
# COMPACT_ATOMS: atom_id res chain seq x y z
N MET A 1 0.08 -21.09 -11.88
CA MET A 1 0.07 -20.24 -10.66
C MET A 1 -1.15 -19.33 -10.73
N GLN A 2 -1.86 -19.11 -9.61
CA GLN A 2 -3.02 -18.21 -9.56
C GLN A 2 -2.70 -16.99 -8.68
N LEU A 3 -2.78 -15.78 -9.25
CA LEU A 3 -2.74 -14.53 -8.48
C LEU A 3 -4.04 -14.38 -7.68
N LYS A 4 -3.91 -13.91 -6.45
CA LYS A 4 -5.02 -13.64 -5.54
C LYS A 4 -5.23 -12.14 -5.36
N PRO A 5 -6.43 -11.67 -4.99
CA PRO A 5 -6.70 -10.26 -4.70
C PRO A 5 -5.74 -9.64 -3.67
N GLN A 6 -5.40 -10.40 -2.63
CA GLN A 6 -4.44 -9.99 -1.60
C GLN A 6 -3.00 -9.79 -2.12
N ASP A 7 -2.61 -10.48 -3.20
CA ASP A 7 -1.29 -10.28 -3.81
C ASP A 7 -1.20 -8.88 -4.45
N PHE A 8 -2.29 -8.46 -5.10
CA PHE A 8 -2.40 -7.12 -5.67
C PHE A 8 -2.47 -6.03 -4.58
N LEU A 9 -3.22 -6.28 -3.50
CA LEU A 9 -3.23 -5.40 -2.33
C LEU A 9 -1.83 -5.17 -1.76
N VAL A 10 -1.04 -6.24 -1.58
CA VAL A 10 0.34 -6.16 -1.11
C VAL A 10 1.22 -5.37 -2.08
N ALA A 11 1.09 -5.58 -3.38
CA ALA A 11 1.85 -4.84 -4.38
C ALA A 11 1.55 -3.32 -4.33
N LEU A 12 0.27 -2.93 -4.22
CA LEU A 12 -0.12 -1.53 -4.04
C LEU A 12 0.37 -0.95 -2.72
N LYS A 13 0.40 -1.72 -1.64
CA LYS A 13 0.98 -1.27 -0.37
C LYS A 13 2.46 -0.97 -0.50
N LEU A 14 3.21 -1.79 -1.24
CA LEU A 14 4.63 -1.52 -1.51
C LEU A 14 4.83 -0.26 -2.34
N VAL A 15 3.93 0.05 -3.29
CA VAL A 15 3.91 1.35 -3.98
C VAL A 15 3.69 2.49 -3.00
N ALA A 16 2.71 2.36 -2.10
CA ALA A 16 2.39 3.38 -1.10
C ALA A 16 3.58 3.68 -0.17
N LEU A 17 4.29 2.64 0.27
CA LEU A 17 5.51 2.74 1.09
C LEU A 17 6.68 3.42 0.36
N GLY A 18 6.81 3.22 -0.96
CA GLY A 18 7.89 3.82 -1.75
C GLY A 18 9.28 3.37 -1.28
N ALA A 19 10.14 4.32 -0.90
CA ALA A 19 11.49 4.05 -0.41
C ALA A 19 11.56 3.73 1.10
N GLN A 20 10.42 3.73 1.80
CA GLN A 20 10.40 3.41 3.23
C GLN A 20 10.85 1.97 3.50
N ARG A 21 11.54 1.78 4.62
CA ARG A 21 11.93 0.45 5.09
C ARG A 21 10.71 -0.30 5.63
N TRP A 22 10.60 -1.58 5.32
CA TRP A 22 9.53 -2.44 5.79
C TRP A 22 10.05 -3.86 6.10
N THR A 23 9.31 -4.54 6.98
CA THR A 23 9.49 -5.95 7.29
C THR A 23 8.21 -6.71 6.95
N TYR A 24 8.29 -8.02 6.74
CA TYR A 24 7.09 -8.83 6.53
C TYR A 24 6.10 -8.72 7.69
N ALA A 25 6.61 -8.60 8.93
CA ALA A 25 5.78 -8.44 10.11
C ALA A 25 4.99 -7.12 10.08
N ARG A 26 5.65 -6.00 9.75
CA ARG A 26 4.99 -4.69 9.63
C ARG A 26 3.99 -4.68 8.49
N LEU A 27 4.38 -5.18 7.32
CA LEU A 27 3.52 -5.27 6.14
C LEU A 27 2.26 -6.10 6.43
N ALA A 28 2.42 -7.24 7.09
CA ALA A 28 1.32 -8.10 7.50
C ALA A 28 0.38 -7.38 8.47
N HIS A 29 0.93 -6.71 9.49
CA HIS A 29 0.15 -5.96 10.47
C HIS A 29 -0.69 -4.84 9.84
N GLU A 30 -0.07 -3.99 9.01
CA GLU A 30 -0.74 -2.86 8.34
C GLU A 30 -1.82 -3.31 7.35
N LEU A 31 -1.69 -4.52 6.79
CA LEU A 31 -2.67 -5.09 5.86
C LEU A 31 -3.64 -6.08 6.51
N GLY A 32 -3.58 -6.30 7.82
CA GLY A 32 -4.42 -7.30 8.49
C GLY A 32 -4.23 -8.72 7.96
N LEU A 33 -3.01 -9.06 7.53
CA LEU A 33 -2.61 -10.38 7.05
C LEU A 33 -1.75 -11.08 8.11
N SER A 34 -1.58 -12.39 7.99
CA SER A 34 -0.49 -13.09 8.68
C SER A 34 0.86 -12.89 7.98
N ALA A 35 1.97 -13.06 8.71
CA ALA A 35 3.31 -12.96 8.13
C ALA A 35 3.52 -13.96 6.98
N SER A 36 3.00 -15.19 7.12
CA SER A 36 3.05 -16.23 6.09
C SER A 36 2.26 -15.85 4.83
N GLU A 37 1.11 -15.19 5.00
CA GLU A 37 0.34 -14.66 3.86
C GLU A 37 1.07 -13.54 3.16
N ALA A 38 1.63 -12.57 3.89
CA ALA A 38 2.43 -11.48 3.31
C ALA A 38 3.61 -12.03 2.50
N HIS A 39 4.34 -13.00 3.05
CA HIS A 39 5.43 -13.67 2.33
C HIS A 39 4.94 -14.41 1.07
N ALA A 40 3.83 -15.14 1.18
CA ALA A 40 3.26 -15.85 0.04
C ALA A 40 2.77 -14.88 -1.07
N CYS A 41 2.26 -13.70 -0.70
CA CYS A 41 1.88 -12.65 -1.64
C CYS A 41 3.09 -12.10 -2.39
N VAL A 42 4.16 -11.76 -1.66
CA VAL A 42 5.41 -11.28 -2.26
C VAL A 42 6.00 -12.30 -3.24
N ARG A 43 6.02 -13.59 -2.84
CA ARG A 43 6.50 -14.67 -3.72
C ARG A 43 5.68 -14.80 -5.01
N ARG A 44 4.35 -14.73 -4.93
CA ARG A 44 3.48 -14.75 -6.12
C ARG A 44 3.65 -13.49 -6.97
N GLY A 45 3.81 -12.33 -6.35
CA GLY A 45 4.09 -11.05 -7.05
C GLY A 45 5.40 -11.07 -7.82
N LEU A 46 6.46 -11.68 -7.26
CA LEU A 46 7.73 -11.92 -7.95
C LEU A 46 7.56 -12.87 -9.15
N GLN A 47 6.87 -13.99 -8.94
CA GLN A 47 6.61 -14.97 -10.02
C GLN A 47 5.75 -14.39 -11.15
N ALA A 48 4.86 -13.44 -10.84
CA ALA A 48 4.02 -12.76 -11.81
C ALA A 48 4.70 -11.56 -12.48
N GLY A 49 5.92 -11.18 -12.06
CA GLY A 49 6.62 -10.01 -12.58
C GLY A 49 6.02 -8.66 -12.17
N LEU A 50 5.13 -8.64 -11.17
CA LEU A 50 4.57 -7.42 -10.58
C LEU A 50 5.53 -6.79 -9.56
N LEU A 51 6.43 -7.60 -9.02
CA LEU A 51 7.48 -7.19 -8.09
C LEU A 51 8.85 -7.58 -8.64
N LEU A 52 9.88 -6.83 -8.25
CA LEU A 52 11.28 -7.12 -8.55
C LEU A 52 12.06 -7.36 -7.26
N PRO A 53 13.03 -8.28 -7.25
CA PRO A 53 13.93 -8.42 -6.11
C PRO A 53 14.79 -7.15 -5.98
N ASN A 54 14.95 -6.66 -4.76
CA ASN A 54 15.99 -5.68 -4.48
C ASN A 54 17.32 -6.42 -4.46
N ARG A 55 18.20 -6.09 -5.41
CA ARG A 55 19.60 -6.49 -5.28
C ARG A 55 20.14 -5.69 -4.11
N GLU A 56 20.40 -6.36 -3.00
CA GLU A 56 21.29 -5.79 -1.98
C GLU A 56 22.58 -5.42 -2.70
N LEU A 57 22.99 -4.14 -2.64
CA LEU A 57 24.40 -3.85 -2.89
C LEU A 57 25.17 -4.69 -1.86
N PRO A 58 26.19 -5.47 -2.24
CA PRO A 58 27.03 -6.12 -1.25
C PRO A 58 27.45 -5.07 -0.22
N PRO A 59 27.42 -5.38 1.09
CA PRO A 59 27.84 -4.43 2.10
C PRO A 59 29.19 -3.90 1.68
N GLN A 60 29.29 -2.58 1.44
CA GLN A 60 30.57 -1.96 1.16
C GLN A 60 31.48 -2.41 2.31
N PRO A 61 32.64 -3.03 2.02
CA PRO A 61 33.55 -3.42 3.08
C PRO A 61 33.79 -2.15 3.88
N ALA A 62 33.41 -2.19 5.16
CA ALA A 62 33.61 -1.10 6.09
C ALA A 62 35.05 -0.65 5.88
N GLN A 63 35.24 0.61 5.48
CA GLN A 63 36.57 1.16 5.26
C GLN A 63 37.35 0.97 6.56
N ALA A 64 38.20 -0.05 6.58
CA ALA A 64 39.09 -0.33 7.66
C ALA A 64 40.21 0.70 7.58
N GLY A 65 40.08 1.75 8.39
CA GLY A 65 41.07 2.79 8.61
C GLY A 65 40.40 3.99 9.28
N ALA A 66 40.79 4.49 10.45
CA ALA A 66 41.97 4.26 11.26
C ALA A 66 41.66 4.63 12.73
N ALA A 67 42.53 4.19 13.62
CA ALA A 67 42.42 4.22 15.07
C ALA A 67 42.37 5.63 15.72
N ALA A 68 41.62 5.74 16.81
CA ALA A 68 41.92 6.49 18.05
C ALA A 68 40.85 6.11 19.11
N ALA A 69 41.08 5.13 19.97
CA ALA A 69 41.75 5.25 21.27
C ALA A 69 40.94 6.00 22.35
N LEU A 70 40.41 5.20 23.30
CA LEU A 70 40.31 5.42 24.76
C LEU A 70 39.50 6.61 25.30
N ALA A 71 38.44 6.31 26.07
CA ALA A 71 38.41 6.60 27.52
C ALA A 71 37.14 6.01 28.17
N ALA A 72 37.35 5.28 29.27
CA ALA A 72 36.33 4.79 30.17
C ALA A 72 35.84 5.89 31.12
N HIS A 73 34.55 5.88 31.49
CA HIS A 73 34.12 6.19 32.87
C HIS A 73 32.65 5.79 33.11
N GLU A 74 32.43 4.85 34.02
CA GLU A 74 31.19 4.74 34.80
C GLU A 74 31.29 5.67 36.03
N PRO A 75 30.13 6.14 36.54
CA PRO A 75 29.80 5.78 37.92
C PRO A 75 28.33 5.40 38.15
N MET A 76 28.14 4.45 39.07
CA MET A 76 26.88 3.92 39.60
C MET A 76 26.09 4.90 40.48
N GLY A 77 24.76 4.80 40.44
CA GLY A 77 23.82 5.47 41.35
C GLY A 77 22.52 4.65 41.56
N ILE A 78 22.12 4.47 42.81
CA ILE A 78 21.20 3.46 43.37
C ILE A 78 19.70 3.81 43.26
N TYR A 79 18.91 2.81 42.83
CA TYR A 79 17.50 2.41 43.08
C TYR A 79 16.33 3.40 43.24
N ARG A 80 15.24 3.12 42.50
CA ARG A 80 13.85 3.08 43.01
C ARG A 80 12.93 2.19 42.16
N VAL A 81 12.35 1.17 42.77
CA VAL A 81 11.20 0.41 42.23
C VAL A 81 9.92 1.16 42.62
N THR A 82 8.99 1.38 41.68
CA THR A 82 7.57 1.00 41.81
C THR A 82 6.70 1.39 40.61
N ARG A 83 5.94 0.37 40.18
CA ARG A 83 4.58 0.37 39.57
C ARG A 83 4.35 0.88 38.14
N LYS A 84 4.16 -0.12 37.27
CA LYS A 84 3.06 -0.33 36.30
C LYS A 84 2.27 0.94 35.91
N ARG A 85 2.60 1.49 34.74
CA ARG A 85 1.69 2.31 33.94
C ARG A 85 1.72 1.75 32.52
N ALA A 86 0.63 1.11 32.11
CA ALA A 86 0.43 0.69 30.73
C ALA A 86 0.43 1.95 29.84
N ARG A 87 1.56 2.23 29.21
CA ARG A 87 1.64 3.16 28.09
C ARG A 87 1.22 2.38 26.85
N ARG A 88 0.20 2.87 26.15
CA ARG A 88 -0.06 2.51 24.75
C ARG A 88 1.28 2.59 24.02
N ALA A 89 1.78 1.44 23.57
CA ALA A 89 2.93 1.39 22.72
C ALA A 89 2.50 1.94 21.35
N ALA A 90 2.80 3.21 21.10
CA ALA A 90 3.17 3.59 19.75
C ALA A 90 4.37 2.70 19.41
N VAL A 91 4.22 1.82 18.43
CA VAL A 91 5.32 1.00 17.94
C VAL A 91 6.32 1.97 17.35
N ALA A 92 7.33 2.31 18.15
CA ALA A 92 8.52 2.97 17.67
C ALA A 92 9.13 2.04 16.61
N ASP A 93 9.42 2.61 15.45
CA ASP A 93 10.19 2.01 14.36
C ASP A 93 11.62 1.75 14.89
N GLY A 94 11.76 0.71 15.70
CA GLY A 94 13.02 0.37 16.36
C GLY A 94 13.76 -0.64 15.51
N ASP A 95 14.94 -0.24 15.01
CA ASP A 95 16.16 -1.02 14.68
C ASP A 95 16.03 -2.45 14.13
N ALA A 96 14.86 -2.87 13.66
CA ALA A 96 14.66 -4.13 13.01
C ALA A 96 15.40 -4.07 11.67
N VAL A 97 16.23 -5.09 11.42
CA VAL A 97 16.85 -5.29 10.12
C VAL A 97 15.71 -5.34 9.10
N ALA A 98 15.62 -4.31 8.26
CA ALA A 98 14.55 -4.21 7.28
C ALA A 98 14.70 -5.33 6.26
N ASP A 99 13.62 -6.07 6.00
CA ASP A 99 13.65 -7.14 5.02
C ASP A 99 13.86 -6.56 3.62
N ASN A 100 13.08 -5.51 3.26
CA ASN A 100 13.16 -4.77 1.99
C ASN A 100 13.49 -5.62 0.75
N ALA A 101 13.01 -6.87 0.72
CA ALA A 101 13.51 -7.88 -0.21
C ALA A 101 13.10 -7.60 -1.66
N VAL A 102 12.06 -6.78 -1.85
CA VAL A 102 11.43 -6.51 -3.13
C VAL A 102 11.01 -5.05 -3.26
N ARG A 103 10.83 -4.62 -4.50
CA ARG A 103 10.18 -3.36 -4.88
C ARG A 103 9.12 -3.59 -5.94
N PRO A 104 8.12 -2.70 -6.08
CA PRO A 104 7.18 -2.76 -7.19
C PRO A 104 7.88 -2.67 -8.55
N HIS A 105 7.44 -3.48 -9.51
CA HIS A 105 7.74 -3.24 -10.92
C HIS A 105 6.73 -2.22 -11.44
N ALA A 106 7.02 -0.93 -11.30
CA ALA A 106 6.07 0.17 -11.55
C ALA A 106 5.27 -0.01 -12.85
N HIS A 107 5.96 -0.17 -13.97
CA HIS A 107 5.33 -0.35 -15.29
C HIS A 107 4.37 -1.56 -15.36
N ASN A 108 4.87 -2.79 -15.12
CA ASN A 108 4.05 -4.00 -15.16
C ASN A 108 2.88 -3.97 -14.17
N LEU A 109 3.10 -3.40 -12.98
CA LEU A 109 2.06 -3.27 -11.96
C LEU A 109 0.98 -2.27 -12.41
N ALA A 110 1.37 -1.15 -13.03
CA ALA A 110 0.43 -0.19 -13.58
C ALA A 110 -0.37 -0.82 -14.73
N GLU A 111 0.30 -1.45 -15.70
CA GLU A 111 -0.35 -2.14 -16.82
C GLU A 111 -1.38 -3.17 -16.31
N PHE A 112 -0.97 -4.02 -15.36
CA PHE A 112 -1.88 -4.98 -14.75
C PHE A 112 -3.03 -4.30 -14.01
N ALA A 113 -2.77 -3.27 -13.19
CA ALA A 113 -3.80 -2.56 -12.43
C ALA A 113 -4.88 -1.95 -13.33
N LEU A 114 -4.49 -1.34 -14.45
CA LEU A 114 -5.38 -0.60 -15.35
C LEU A 114 -6.15 -1.52 -16.31
N HIS A 115 -5.50 -2.59 -16.78
CA HIS A 115 -6.01 -3.40 -17.88
C HIS A 115 -6.40 -4.82 -17.47
N GLY A 116 -5.69 -5.45 -16.53
CA GLY A 116 -5.92 -6.85 -16.15
C GLY A 116 -6.71 -7.05 -14.85
N ALA A 117 -6.39 -6.28 -13.82
CA ALA A 117 -6.81 -6.53 -12.44
C ALA A 117 -8.34 -6.47 -12.26
N LYS A 118 -9.05 -5.60 -12.99
CA LYS A 118 -10.53 -5.53 -12.94
C LYS A 118 -11.23 -6.79 -13.49
N TYR A 119 -10.56 -7.56 -14.34
CA TYR A 119 -11.07 -8.84 -14.86
C TYR A 119 -10.63 -10.02 -13.98
N ALA A 120 -9.42 -9.96 -13.43
CA ALA A 120 -8.94 -10.95 -12.47
C ALA A 120 -9.72 -10.89 -11.14
N PHE A 121 -10.11 -9.69 -10.71
CA PHE A 121 -10.78 -9.39 -9.45
C PHE A 121 -12.02 -8.51 -9.70
N PRO A 122 -13.08 -9.05 -10.30
CA PRO A 122 -14.26 -8.28 -10.68
C PRO A 122 -14.91 -7.61 -9.47
N GLY A 123 -15.44 -6.40 -9.67
CA GLY A 123 -16.17 -5.68 -8.64
C GLY A 123 -17.58 -6.21 -8.49
N VAL A 124 -17.94 -6.66 -7.29
CA VAL A 124 -19.30 -7.08 -6.95
C VAL A 124 -19.96 -5.97 -6.15
N ARG A 125 -21.15 -5.55 -6.60
CA ARG A 125 -22.00 -4.63 -5.84
C ARG A 125 -22.82 -5.43 -4.84
N LEU A 126 -22.83 -4.96 -3.61
CA LEU A 126 -23.53 -5.52 -2.46
C LEU A 126 -24.74 -4.65 -2.12
N PRO A 127 -25.66 -5.13 -1.25
CA PRO A 127 -26.75 -4.30 -0.73
C PRO A 127 -26.28 -3.02 -0.06
N LEU A 128 -27.22 -2.12 0.21
CA LEU A 128 -26.95 -0.88 0.94
C LEU A 128 -26.37 -1.18 2.32
N ALA A 129 -25.25 -0.53 2.65
CA ALA A 129 -24.55 -0.70 3.92
C ALA A 129 -23.98 0.64 4.39
N VAL A 130 -23.63 0.70 5.67
CA VAL A 130 -22.73 1.74 6.20
C VAL A 130 -21.30 1.25 6.02
N GLY A 131 -20.41 2.13 5.57
CA GLY A 131 -19.07 1.73 5.22
C GLY A 131 -18.10 2.88 4.96
N VAL A 132 -16.86 2.50 4.67
CA VAL A 132 -15.80 3.43 4.26
C VAL A 132 -16.05 3.78 2.79
N PRO A 133 -16.12 5.07 2.41
CA PRO A 133 -16.41 5.44 1.03
C PRO A 133 -15.36 4.88 0.05
N THR A 134 -15.77 4.46 -1.14
CA THR A 134 -14.86 3.93 -2.17
C THR A 134 -15.32 4.40 -3.56
N SER A 135 -14.58 4.05 -4.61
CA SER A 135 -14.87 4.47 -5.98
C SER A 135 -14.98 6.01 -6.03
N HIS A 136 -15.95 6.54 -6.78
CA HIS A 136 -16.17 7.99 -6.90
C HIS A 136 -16.66 8.68 -5.62
N SER A 137 -17.07 7.93 -4.58
CA SER A 137 -17.44 8.50 -3.27
C SER A 137 -16.24 8.71 -2.36
N ALA A 138 -15.09 8.14 -2.70
CA ALA A 138 -13.89 8.27 -1.89
C ALA A 138 -13.40 9.73 -1.84
N PRO A 139 -12.68 10.13 -0.77
CA PRO A 139 -12.09 11.46 -0.64
C PRO A 139 -11.24 11.88 -1.83
N ALA A 140 -10.62 10.91 -2.52
CA ALA A 140 -9.85 11.14 -3.75
C ALA A 140 -10.65 11.89 -4.84
N PHE A 141 -11.97 11.73 -4.89
CA PHE A 141 -12.86 12.38 -5.87
C PHE A 141 -13.70 13.52 -5.28
N ALA A 142 -13.38 14.00 -4.07
CA ALA A 142 -14.13 15.07 -3.43
C ALA A 142 -14.22 16.31 -4.33
N GLY A 143 -15.45 16.81 -4.55
CA GLY A 143 -15.72 17.98 -5.39
C GLY A 143 -15.64 17.75 -6.91
N VAL A 144 -15.27 16.55 -7.38
CA VAL A 144 -15.17 16.24 -8.82
C VAL A 144 -16.55 15.91 -9.42
N PHE A 145 -17.43 15.33 -8.62
CA PHE A 145 -18.77 14.91 -9.02
C PHE A 145 -19.84 15.72 -8.29
N ALA A 146 -20.95 15.98 -9.00
CA ALA A 146 -22.09 16.68 -8.43
C ALA A 146 -22.73 15.85 -7.30
N PRO A 147 -23.19 16.49 -6.20
CA PRO A 147 -23.96 15.81 -5.18
C PRO A 147 -25.19 15.09 -5.74
N GLY A 148 -25.55 13.94 -5.16
CA GLY A 148 -26.72 13.15 -5.55
C GLY A 148 -26.43 11.90 -6.41
N SER A 149 -25.16 11.60 -6.70
CA SER A 149 -24.77 10.28 -7.23
C SER A 149 -24.95 9.18 -6.19
N THR A 150 -25.14 7.94 -6.65
CA THR A 150 -25.21 6.77 -5.77
C THR A 150 -23.87 6.54 -5.10
N ASP A 151 -23.81 6.69 -3.79
CA ASP A 151 -22.56 6.46 -3.06
C ASP A 151 -22.14 5.00 -3.05
N PHE A 152 -20.84 4.75 -3.16
CA PHE A 152 -20.23 3.45 -2.98
C PHE A 152 -19.40 3.39 -1.70
N VAL A 153 -19.54 2.30 -0.96
CA VAL A 153 -18.80 2.07 0.29
C VAL A 153 -18.27 0.65 0.36
N TRP A 154 -17.10 0.45 0.97
CA TRP A 154 -16.76 -0.85 1.51
C TRP A 154 -17.51 -1.06 2.83
N PRO A 155 -18.38 -2.08 2.95
CA PRO A 155 -19.13 -2.34 4.18
C PRO A 155 -18.17 -2.50 5.37
N HIS A 156 -18.31 -1.63 6.38
CA HIS A 156 -17.46 -1.65 7.55
C HIS A 156 -18.14 -0.90 8.70
N PRO A 157 -18.14 -1.44 9.94
CA PRO A 157 -18.88 -0.86 11.06
C PRO A 157 -18.42 0.55 11.44
N ASN A 158 -17.14 0.88 11.20
CA ASN A 158 -16.59 2.22 11.49
C ASN A 158 -16.71 3.18 10.30
N GLY A 159 -17.54 2.85 9.30
CA GLY A 159 -17.80 3.68 8.13
C GLY A 159 -18.60 4.93 8.44
N SER A 160 -18.35 6.01 7.69
CA SER A 160 -19.02 7.31 7.88
C SER A 160 -20.13 7.58 6.86
N VAL A 161 -20.25 6.76 5.81
CA VAL A 161 -21.18 6.97 4.69
C VAL A 161 -22.09 5.77 4.56
N ARG A 162 -23.36 6.01 4.19
CA ARG A 162 -24.30 4.96 3.78
C ARG A 162 -24.41 4.96 2.27
N GLY A 163 -24.14 3.82 1.64
CA GLY A 163 -24.15 3.69 0.18
C GLY A 163 -24.31 2.24 -0.27
N VAL A 164 -24.27 2.03 -1.57
CA VAL A 164 -24.22 0.68 -2.16
C VAL A 164 -22.88 0.05 -1.78
N GLY A 165 -22.93 -1.15 -1.19
CA GLY A 165 -21.72 -1.84 -0.82
C GLY A 165 -20.92 -2.26 -2.06
N VAL A 166 -19.60 -2.24 -1.97
CA VAL A 166 -18.69 -2.84 -2.94
C VAL A 166 -17.89 -3.90 -2.22
N GLU A 167 -17.81 -5.10 -2.79
CA GLU A 167 -16.97 -6.15 -2.24
C GLU A 167 -15.49 -5.73 -2.29
N PRO A 168 -14.82 -5.59 -1.14
CA PRO A 168 -13.42 -5.21 -1.10
C PRO A 168 -12.55 -6.31 -1.71
N LEU A 169 -11.40 -5.95 -2.27
CA LEU A 169 -10.42 -6.94 -2.78
C LEU A 169 -10.05 -8.00 -1.73
N HIS A 170 -9.98 -7.59 -0.46
CA HIS A 170 -9.74 -8.47 0.67
C HIS A 170 -10.50 -7.91 1.89
N PRO A 171 -10.98 -8.74 2.83
CA PRO A 171 -11.72 -8.26 4.00
C PRO A 171 -11.01 -7.19 4.84
N SER A 172 -9.68 -7.15 4.80
CA SER A 172 -8.87 -6.15 5.52
C SER A 172 -8.73 -4.79 4.80
N VAL A 173 -9.18 -4.65 3.55
CA VAL A 173 -9.05 -3.40 2.78
C VAL A 173 -9.62 -2.18 3.49
N PRO A 174 -10.84 -2.21 4.07
CA PRO A 174 -11.38 -1.01 4.72
C PRO A 174 -10.52 -0.57 5.91
N PHE A 175 -10.02 -1.54 6.68
CA PHE A 175 -9.10 -1.30 7.78
C PHE A 175 -7.77 -0.71 7.29
N ALA A 176 -7.14 -1.33 6.28
CA ALA A 176 -5.86 -0.87 5.74
C ALA A 176 -5.95 0.53 5.10
N ALA A 177 -7.04 0.81 4.38
CA ALA A 177 -7.30 2.11 3.77
C ALA A 177 -7.45 3.23 4.81
N MET A 178 -8.07 2.95 5.96
CA MET A 178 -8.19 3.93 7.05
C MET A 178 -6.84 4.28 7.71
N GLN A 179 -5.81 3.46 7.54
CA GLN A 179 -4.48 3.66 8.13
C GLN A 179 -3.49 4.33 7.17
N ASP A 180 -3.72 4.24 5.86
CA ASP A 180 -2.81 4.71 4.83
C ASP A 180 -3.58 5.41 3.71
N ALA A 181 -3.49 6.75 3.70
CA ALA A 181 -4.22 7.59 2.74
C ALA A 181 -3.80 7.33 1.28
N ARG A 182 -2.53 7.01 1.03
CA ARG A 182 -2.02 6.78 -0.34
C ARG A 182 -2.49 5.42 -0.85
N LEU A 183 -2.46 4.40 0.00
CA LEU A 183 -3.04 3.10 -0.32
C LEU A 183 -4.56 3.22 -0.57
N TYR A 184 -5.27 3.96 0.29
CA TYR A 184 -6.70 4.19 0.15
C TYR A 184 -7.02 4.82 -1.20
N GLU A 185 -6.31 5.88 -1.59
CA GLU A 185 -6.52 6.52 -2.88
C GLU A 185 -6.40 5.52 -4.04
N MET A 186 -5.32 4.73 -4.09
CA MET A 186 -5.15 3.73 -5.16
C MET A 186 -6.27 2.67 -5.17
N LEU A 187 -6.68 2.17 -4.00
CA LEU A 187 -7.75 1.18 -3.90
C LEU A 187 -9.11 1.74 -4.31
N ALA A 188 -9.42 2.99 -3.95
CA ALA A 188 -10.64 3.65 -4.36
C ALA A 188 -10.67 3.95 -5.86
N LEU A 189 -9.55 4.41 -6.44
CA LEU A 189 -9.42 4.57 -7.88
C LEU A 189 -9.62 3.24 -8.61
N PHE A 190 -9.03 2.17 -8.09
CA PHE A 190 -9.22 0.84 -8.65
C PHE A 190 -10.70 0.40 -8.59
N ASP A 191 -11.43 0.71 -7.53
CA ASP A 191 -12.87 0.45 -7.45
C ASP A 191 -13.68 1.26 -8.46
N ALA A 192 -13.27 2.49 -8.76
CA ALA A 192 -13.86 3.24 -9.86
C ALA A 192 -13.66 2.53 -11.21
N LEU A 193 -12.54 1.81 -11.42
CA LEU A 193 -12.34 0.94 -12.59
C LEU A 193 -13.26 -0.29 -12.58
N ARG A 194 -13.49 -0.87 -11.40
CA ARG A 194 -14.30 -2.10 -11.24
C ARG A 194 -15.81 -1.86 -11.37
N VAL A 195 -16.35 -0.83 -10.74
CA VAL A 195 -17.81 -0.61 -10.61
C VAL A 195 -18.30 0.75 -11.09
N GLY A 196 -17.39 1.68 -11.42
CA GLY A 196 -17.73 3.05 -11.77
C GLY A 196 -18.25 3.22 -13.20
N LYS A 197 -18.84 4.40 -13.49
CA LYS A 197 -19.33 4.80 -14.82
C LYS A 197 -18.19 5.21 -15.76
N ALA A 198 -18.49 5.43 -17.04
CA ALA A 198 -17.47 5.75 -18.06
C ALA A 198 -16.56 6.94 -17.68
N ARG A 199 -17.14 8.03 -17.16
CA ARG A 199 -16.39 9.21 -16.70
C ARG A 199 -15.49 8.90 -15.50
N GLU A 200 -16.00 8.15 -14.53
CA GLU A 200 -15.26 7.73 -13.32
C GLU A 200 -14.08 6.83 -13.71
N ARG A 201 -14.31 5.87 -14.60
CA ARG A 201 -13.27 4.99 -15.13
C ARG A 201 -12.18 5.74 -15.87
N GLY A 202 -12.55 6.73 -16.69
CA GLY A 202 -11.60 7.56 -17.43
C GLY A 202 -10.63 8.30 -16.50
N MET A 203 -11.16 8.97 -15.47
CA MET A 203 -10.33 9.69 -14.49
C MET A 203 -9.52 8.73 -13.60
N ALA A 204 -10.09 7.57 -13.27
CA ALA A 204 -9.38 6.57 -12.48
C ALA A 204 -8.19 5.96 -13.23
N LEU A 205 -8.29 5.75 -14.55
CA LEU A 205 -7.18 5.26 -15.38
C LEU A 205 -5.98 6.22 -15.28
N GLU A 206 -6.21 7.50 -15.53
CA GLU A 206 -5.15 8.52 -15.53
C GLU A 206 -4.49 8.66 -14.14
N ARG A 207 -5.30 8.79 -13.09
CA ARG A 207 -4.78 9.00 -11.73
C ARG A 207 -4.10 7.77 -11.15
N LEU A 208 -4.63 6.57 -11.40
CA LEU A 208 -4.04 5.35 -10.88
C LEU A 208 -2.69 5.05 -11.56
N GLN A 209 -2.57 5.32 -12.87
CA GLN A 209 -1.30 5.30 -13.57
C GLN A 209 -0.28 6.21 -12.89
N ALA A 210 -0.63 7.49 -12.68
CA ALA A 210 0.26 8.48 -12.08
C ALA A 210 0.76 8.09 -10.67
N LEU A 211 -0.06 7.38 -9.89
CA LEU A 211 0.31 6.96 -8.54
C LEU A 211 1.25 5.75 -8.50
N ILE A 212 1.10 4.83 -9.46
CA ILE A 212 1.87 3.58 -9.52
C ILE A 212 3.16 3.76 -10.32
N ASP A 213 3.07 4.42 -11.47
CA ASP A 213 4.17 4.63 -12.41
C ASP A 213 4.08 6.05 -13.00
N PRO A 214 4.59 7.05 -12.23
CA PRO A 214 4.56 8.46 -12.63
C PRO A 214 5.47 8.76 -13.83
N ASP A 215 6.54 7.97 -14.03
CA ASP A 215 7.53 8.20 -15.08
C ASP A 215 6.95 7.92 -16.47
N ALA A 216 5.96 7.02 -16.57
CA ALA A 216 5.25 6.75 -17.82
C ALA A 216 4.45 7.94 -18.38
N LEU A 217 4.16 8.96 -17.55
CA LEU A 217 3.45 10.18 -17.98
C LEU A 217 4.40 11.29 -18.45
N LEU A 218 5.72 11.12 -18.28
CA LEU A 218 6.70 12.06 -18.82
C LEU A 218 6.84 11.77 -20.33
N PRO A 219 6.51 12.71 -21.23
CA PRO A 219 6.79 12.52 -22.64
C PRO A 219 8.29 12.32 -22.81
N ASN A 220 8.69 11.29 -23.57
CA ASN A 220 10.07 11.05 -23.97
C ASN A 220 10.63 12.35 -24.58
N LYS A 221 11.43 13.11 -23.82
CA LYS A 221 12.06 14.36 -24.26
C LYS A 221 13.08 14.15 -25.40
N GLU A 222 13.28 12.91 -25.84
CA GLU A 222 14.25 12.55 -26.88
C GLU A 222 13.66 12.51 -28.30
N GLU A 223 12.33 12.44 -28.47
CA GLU A 223 11.72 12.37 -29.82
C GLU A 223 11.45 13.74 -30.47
N ALA A 224 11.70 14.85 -29.78
CA ALA A 224 11.49 16.22 -30.28
C ALA A 224 12.75 16.90 -30.87
N ARG A 225 13.81 16.13 -31.16
CA ARG A 225 15.06 16.63 -31.78
C ARG A 225 15.49 15.82 -33.02
N GLY A 226 14.52 15.38 -33.81
CA GLY A 226 14.73 14.82 -35.16
C GLY A 226 14.41 15.84 -36.24
#